data_AF-A0A258ELW0-F1
#
_entry.id   AF-A0A258ELW0-F1
#
_cell.length_a   1.000
_cell.length_b   1.000
_cell.length_c   1.000
_cell.angle_alpha   90.00
_cell.angle_beta   90.00
_cell.angle_gamma   90.00
#
_symmetry.space_group_name_H-M   'P 1'
#
loop_
_entity.id
_entity.type
_entity.pdbx_description
1 polymer ?
#
loop_
_entity_poly.entity_id
_entity_poly.type
_entity_poly.pdbx_seq_one_letter_code
_entity_poly.pdbx_strand_id
1 'polypeptide(L)'
;MSARLAAGVWVSAYLTRLRLADIPAYVTAKGDAEAGAVVVKVALLDGTARAFERRSDLMTGARAWILLAEGPEAEVDALLTRARARDPDLWLIELEDRQGRTLLAEDGLSD
;
A
#
# COMPACT_ATOMS: atom_id res chain seq x y z
N MET A 1 4.27 2.19 -24.59
CA MET A 1 4.92 1.48 -23.47
C MET A 1 5.17 2.53 -22.39
N SER A 2 4.30 2.64 -21.39
CA SER A 2 4.49 3.61 -20.30
C SER A 2 5.55 3.07 -19.34
N ALA A 3 6.53 3.90 -18.97
CA ALA A 3 7.61 3.47 -18.07
C ALA A 3 7.04 3.17 -16.67
N ARG A 4 7.32 1.96 -16.16
CA ARG A 4 6.95 1.57 -14.78
C ARG A 4 8.10 1.95 -13.85
N LEU A 5 7.81 2.72 -12.80
CA LEU A 5 8.74 2.90 -11.69
C LEU A 5 8.97 1.56 -10.98
N ALA A 6 10.23 1.26 -10.66
CA ALA A 6 10.59 0.15 -9.80
C ALA A 6 9.88 0.28 -8.44
N ALA A 7 9.40 -0.84 -7.89
CA ALA A 7 8.62 -0.85 -6.66
C ALA A 7 9.33 -0.12 -5.50
N GLY A 8 10.62 -0.38 -5.27
CA GLY A 8 11.39 0.25 -4.21
C GLY A 8 11.53 1.77 -4.36
N VAL A 9 11.58 2.28 -5.60
CA VAL A 9 11.62 3.73 -5.88
C VAL A 9 10.27 4.35 -5.53
N TRP A 10 9.17 3.72 -5.95
CA TRP A 10 7.82 4.16 -5.62
C TRP A 10 7.60 4.18 -4.10
N VAL A 11 7.97 3.10 -3.40
CA VAL A 11 7.84 2.99 -1.93
C VAL A 11 8.64 4.11 -1.23
N SER A 12 9.86 4.39 -1.67
CA SER A 12 10.70 5.44 -1.07
C SER A 12 10.10 6.84 -1.25
N ALA A 13 9.53 7.12 -2.43
CA ALA A 13 8.83 8.37 -2.71
C ALA A 13 7.57 8.50 -1.85
N TYR A 14 6.79 7.42 -1.74
CA TYR A 14 5.58 7.37 -0.93
C TYR A 14 5.86 7.63 0.55
N LEU A 15 6.83 6.93 1.15
CA LEU A 15 7.25 7.15 2.54
C LEU A 15 7.75 8.58 2.78
N THR A 16 8.40 9.19 1.79
CA THR A 16 8.84 10.58 1.88
C THR A 16 7.66 11.54 1.91
N ARG A 17 6.63 11.36 1.07
CA ARG A 17 5.42 12.18 1.09
C ARG A 17 4.65 12.04 2.40
N LEU A 18 4.49 10.81 2.90
CA LEU A 18 3.84 10.56 4.19
C LEU A 18 4.57 11.27 5.35
N ARG A 19 5.90 11.21 5.37
CA ARG A 19 6.72 11.93 6.35
C ARG A 19 6.53 13.45 6.28
N LEU A 20 6.43 14.01 5.07
CA LEU A 20 6.17 15.45 4.89
C LEU A 20 4.75 15.86 5.32
N ALA A 21 3.82 14.92 5.38
CA ALA A 21 2.44 15.11 5.83
C ALA A 21 2.21 14.71 7.31
N ASP A 22 3.29 14.42 8.04
CA ASP A 22 3.26 13.94 9.44
C ASP A 22 2.38 12.69 9.64
N ILE A 23 2.37 11.77 8.67
CA ILE A 23 1.68 10.47 8.77
C ILE A 23 2.73 9.39 9.11
N PRO A 24 2.67 8.79 10.32
CA PRO A 24 3.52 7.66 10.68
C PRO A 24 3.33 6.49 9.72
N ALA A 25 4.44 5.95 9.22
CA ALA A 25 4.43 4.86 8.25
C ALA A 25 5.60 3.91 8.44
N TYR A 26 5.35 2.61 8.29
CA TYR A 26 6.30 1.54 8.55
C TYR A 26 6.25 0.49 7.43
N VAL A 27 7.42 0.04 6.97
CA VAL A 27 7.49 -1.12 6.08
C VAL A 27 7.51 -2.37 6.94
N THR A 28 6.38 -3.09 6.99
CA THR A 28 6.22 -4.30 7.80
C THR A 28 6.65 -5.56 7.04
N ALA A 29 6.64 -5.51 5.71
CA ALA A 29 7.27 -6.50 4.86
C ALA A 29 7.94 -5.85 3.66
N LYS A 30 9.23 -6.17 3.46
CA LYS A 30 9.98 -5.75 2.28
C LYS A 30 9.81 -6.77 1.17
N GLY A 31 9.37 -6.30 0.00
CA GLY A 31 9.21 -7.10 -1.21
C GLY A 31 10.35 -6.95 -2.21
N ASP A 32 10.13 -7.45 -3.42
CA ASP A 32 11.08 -7.28 -4.53
C ASP A 32 11.20 -5.81 -4.94
N ALA A 33 12.43 -5.34 -5.15
CA ALA A 33 12.70 -3.92 -5.36
C ALA A 33 12.29 -3.41 -6.74
N GLU A 34 12.14 -4.28 -7.74
CA GLU A 34 11.89 -3.91 -9.12
C GLU A 34 10.41 -4.10 -9.49
N ALA A 35 9.87 -5.29 -9.26
CA ALA A 35 8.57 -5.72 -9.73
C ALA A 35 7.54 -6.02 -8.63
N GLY A 36 7.96 -6.04 -7.36
CA GLY A 36 7.10 -6.40 -6.22
C GLY A 36 5.77 -5.64 -6.17
N ALA A 37 4.69 -6.35 -5.86
CA ALA A 37 3.39 -5.75 -5.60
C ALA A 37 3.44 -4.91 -4.31
N VAL A 38 2.55 -3.93 -4.17
CA VAL A 38 2.48 -3.06 -3.00
C VAL A 38 1.08 -3.06 -2.43
N VAL A 39 0.98 -3.33 -1.13
CA VAL A 39 -0.22 -3.17 -0.32
C VAL A 39 0.03 -2.17 0.78
N VAL A 40 -0.95 -1.31 1.01
CA VAL A 40 -0.92 -0.26 2.02
C VAL A 40 -2.07 -0.47 3.00
N LYS A 41 -1.75 -0.73 4.27
CA LYS A 41 -2.70 -0.74 5.38
C LYS A 41 -2.70 0.62 6.07
N VAL A 42 -3.86 1.16 6.42
CA VAL A 42 -3.99 2.27 7.38
C VAL A 42 -4.78 1.80 8.59
N ALA A 43 -4.16 1.84 9.76
CA ALA A 43 -4.81 1.66 11.04
C ALA A 43 -5.50 2.97 11.45
N LEU A 44 -6.81 2.90 11.71
CA LEU A 44 -7.63 4.08 12.05
C LEU A 44 -7.55 4.45 13.55
N LEU A 45 -6.77 3.68 14.32
CA LEU A 45 -6.56 3.88 15.77
C LEU A 45 -7.84 3.83 16.61
N ASP A 46 -8.87 3.15 16.09
CA ASP A 46 -10.13 2.83 16.76
C ASP A 46 -10.40 1.32 16.81
N GLY A 47 -9.39 0.50 16.50
CA GLY A 47 -9.47 -0.96 16.39
C GLY A 47 -9.86 -1.46 14.98
N THR A 48 -10.05 -0.55 14.02
CA THR A 48 -10.31 -0.88 12.63
C THR A 48 -9.18 -0.44 11.70
N ALA A 49 -9.12 -1.05 10.52
CA ALA A 49 -8.13 -0.75 9.49
C ALA A 49 -8.72 -0.90 8.09
N ARG A 50 -8.03 -0.28 7.12
CA ARG A 50 -8.30 -0.44 5.68
C ARG A 50 -7.02 -0.83 4.97
N ALA A 51 -7.10 -1.82 4.09
CA ALA A 51 -6.00 -2.26 3.25
C ALA A 51 -6.31 -1.97 1.78
N PHE A 52 -5.34 -1.42 1.07
CA PHE A 52 -5.42 -1.10 -0.35
C PHE A 52 -4.37 -1.87 -1.13
N GLU A 53 -4.74 -2.42 -2.27
CA GLU A 53 -3.82 -3.08 -3.20
C GLU A 53 -3.75 -2.26 -4.49
N ARG A 54 -2.55 -2.11 -5.03
CA ARG A 54 -2.38 -1.52 -6.35
C ARG A 54 -2.59 -2.58 -7.43
N ARG A 55 -3.64 -2.42 -8.23
CA ARG A 55 -3.89 -3.28 -9.40
C ARG A 55 -3.66 -2.54 -10.68
N SER A 56 -3.12 -3.27 -11.66
CA SER A 56 -2.99 -2.81 -13.04
C SER A 56 -4.02 -3.52 -13.92
N ASP A 57 -4.78 -2.75 -14.66
CA ASP A 57 -5.61 -3.25 -15.75
C ASP A 57 -4.70 -3.62 -16.93
N LEU A 58 -4.76 -4.88 -17.35
CA LEU A 58 -3.92 -5.43 -18.41
C LEU A 58 -4.35 -4.97 -19.81
N MET A 59 -5.61 -4.54 -19.98
CA MET A 59 -6.16 -4.09 -21.26
C MET A 59 -5.89 -2.60 -21.49
N THR A 60 -6.01 -1.79 -20.44
CA THR A 60 -5.85 -0.32 -20.54
C THR A 60 -4.47 0.16 -20.08
N GLY A 61 -3.75 -0.65 -19.31
CA GLY A 61 -2.51 -0.25 -18.65
C GLY A 61 -2.72 0.70 -17.46
N ALA A 62 -3.98 1.05 -17.15
CA ALA A 62 -4.33 1.91 -16.03
C ALA A 62 -3.99 1.22 -14.70
N ARG A 63 -3.63 2.02 -13.70
CA ARG A 63 -3.42 1.54 -12.33
C ARG A 63 -4.40 2.21 -11.41
N ALA A 64 -4.87 1.45 -10.43
CA ALA A 64 -5.76 1.96 -9.42
C ALA A 64 -5.46 1.27 -8.09
N TRP A 65 -5.60 2.04 -7.03
CA TRP A 65 -5.71 1.52 -5.68
C TRP A 65 -7.12 1.01 -5.47
N ILE A 66 -7.25 -0.25 -5.10
CA ILE A 66 -8.53 -0.84 -4.75
C ILE A 66 -8.56 -1.19 -3.27
N LEU A 67 -9.73 -1.07 -2.65
CA LEU A 67 -9.93 -1.55 -1.29
C LEU A 67 -9.87 -3.09 -1.29
N LEU A 68 -8.86 -3.63 -0.63
CA LEU A 68 -8.66 -5.07 -0.48
C LEU A 68 -9.48 -5.61 0.71
N ALA A 69 -9.50 -4.87 1.82
CA ALA A 69 -10.24 -5.21 3.02
C ALA A 69 -10.46 -3.96 3.90
N GLU A 70 -11.55 -3.99 4.67
CA GLU A 70 -11.88 -2.99 5.69
C GLU A 70 -12.61 -3.69 6.82
N GLY A 71 -12.31 -3.33 8.07
CA GLY A 71 -12.94 -3.92 9.24
C GLY A 71 -12.02 -3.95 10.46
N PRO A 72 -12.27 -4.87 11.41
CA PRO A 72 -11.40 -5.05 12.57
C PRO A 72 -9.95 -5.28 12.15
N GLU A 73 -9.03 -4.55 12.78
CA GLU A 73 -7.62 -4.56 12.38
C GLU A 73 -7.02 -5.97 12.37
N ALA A 74 -7.33 -6.79 13.38
CA ALA A 74 -6.87 -8.16 13.46
C ALA A 74 -7.30 -9.05 12.26
N GLU A 75 -8.48 -8.80 11.70
CA GLU A 75 -8.97 -9.54 10.52
C GLU A 75 -8.24 -9.09 9.25
N VAL A 76 -7.99 -7.79 9.11
CA VAL A 76 -7.20 -7.21 8.03
C VAL A 76 -5.77 -7.75 8.09
N ASP A 77 -5.14 -7.76 9.26
CA ASP A 77 -3.78 -8.27 9.47
C ASP A 77 -3.67 -9.76 9.16
N ALA A 78 -4.67 -10.55 9.55
CA ALA A 78 -4.72 -11.98 9.23
C ALA A 78 -4.82 -12.20 7.71
N LEU A 79 -5.58 -11.35 7.00
CA LEU A 79 -5.66 -11.39 5.54
C LEU A 79 -4.32 -11.02 4.89
N LEU A 80 -3.66 -9.95 5.35
CA LEU A 80 -2.37 -9.50 4.82
C LEU A 80 -1.27 -10.52 5.08
N THR A 81 -1.28 -11.18 6.24
CA THR A 81 -0.36 -12.28 6.56
C THR A 81 -0.51 -13.42 5.55
N ARG A 82 -1.75 -13.81 5.21
CA ARG A 82 -2.01 -14.83 4.17
C ARG A 82 -1.66 -14.36 2.77
N ALA A 83 -1.82 -13.07 2.45
CA ALA A 83 -1.39 -12.51 1.17
C ALA A 83 0.13 -12.61 1.03
N ARG A 84 0.87 -12.17 2.04
CA ARG A 84 2.34 -12.27 2.10
C ARG A 84 2.86 -13.71 2.05
N ALA A 85 2.16 -14.65 2.70
CA ALA A 85 2.55 -16.06 2.64
C ALA A 85 2.42 -16.63 1.22
N ARG A 86 1.48 -16.12 0.42
CA ARG A 86 1.30 -16.51 -0.99
C ARG A 86 2.27 -15.79 -1.93
N ASP A 87 2.61 -14.55 -1.62
CA ASP A 87 3.54 -13.73 -2.40
C ASP A 87 4.67 -13.18 -1.51
N PRO A 88 5.80 -13.91 -1.43
CA PRO A 88 7.01 -13.47 -0.73
C PRO A 88 7.73 -12.27 -1.37
N ASP A 89 7.24 -11.72 -2.48
CA ASP A 89 7.78 -10.50 -3.10
C ASP A 89 6.87 -9.27 -2.84
N LEU A 90 5.78 -9.44 -2.10
CA LEU A 90 4.84 -8.37 -1.72
C LEU A 90 5.44 -7.39 -0.71
N TRP A 91 5.35 -6.08 -1.01
CA TRP A 91 5.56 -5.01 -0.03
C TRP A 91 4.31 -4.79 0.80
N LEU A 92 4.48 -4.73 2.13
CA LEU A 92 3.45 -4.29 3.06
C LEU A 92 3.93 -3.00 3.74
N ILE A 93 3.13 -1.94 3.58
CA ILE A 93 3.33 -0.65 4.23
C ILE A 93 2.15 -0.40 5.14
N GLU A 94 2.44 -0.06 6.38
CA GLU A 94 1.46 0.25 7.40
C GLU A 94 1.51 1.74 7.75
N LEU A 95 0.35 2.37 7.82
CA LEU A 95 0.16 3.76 8.22
C LEU A 95 -0.67 3.81 9.49
N GLU A 96 -0.45 4.82 10.31
CA GLU A 96 -1.30 5.12 11.46
C GLU A 96 -1.91 6.50 11.30
N ASP A 97 -3.23 6.57 11.08
CA ASP A 97 -3.92 7.86 10.92
C ASP A 97 -5.40 7.74 11.28
N ARG A 98 -5.87 8.52 12.27
CA ARG A 98 -7.28 8.51 12.72
C ARG A 98 -8.27 8.95 11.66
N GLN A 99 -7.85 9.79 10.70
CA GLN A 99 -8.69 10.22 9.59
C GLN A 99 -8.56 9.26 8.39
N GLY A 100 -7.69 8.26 8.50
CA GLY A 100 -7.42 7.29 7.45
C GLY A 100 -6.80 7.89 6.20
N ARG A 101 -6.02 8.97 6.34
CA ARG A 101 -5.28 9.59 5.23
C ARG A 101 -4.23 8.62 4.69
N THR A 102 -4.21 8.44 3.37
CA THR A 102 -3.23 7.57 2.69
C THR A 102 -2.46 8.26 1.58
N LEU A 103 -2.93 9.42 1.09
CA LEU A 103 -2.33 10.13 -0.07
C LEU A 103 -2.28 9.34 -1.39
N LEU A 104 -2.84 8.12 -1.43
CA LEU A 104 -2.77 7.23 -2.60
C LEU A 104 -3.50 7.76 -3.84
N ALA A 105 -4.38 8.74 -3.66
CA ALA A 105 -5.10 9.41 -4.74
C ALA A 105 -4.37 10.65 -5.29
N GLU A 106 -3.21 11.02 -4.74
CA GLU A 106 -2.42 12.15 -5.24
C GLU A 106 -1.66 11.81 -6.53
N ASP A 107 -1.45 12.84 -7.35
CA ASP A 107 -0.68 12.74 -8.59
C ASP A 107 0.69 12.08 -8.37
N GLY A 108 1.00 11.08 -9.21
CA GLY A 108 2.20 10.27 -9.12
C GLY A 108 2.15 9.11 -8.10
N LEU A 109 1.09 9.01 -7.27
CA LEU A 109 0.80 7.83 -6.45
C LEU A 109 -0.39 7.03 -6.97
N SER A 110 -1.34 7.70 -7.65
CA SER A 110 -2.51 7.08 -8.28
C SER A 110 -2.17 6.30 -9.57
N ASP A 111 -1.17 6.79 -10.32
CA ASP A 111 -0.86 6.37 -11.71
C ASP A 111 0.12 5.20 -11.81
#